data_AF-A0A958N6C9-F1
#
_entry.id   AF-A0A958N6C9-F1
#
_cell.length_a   1.000
_cell.length_b   1.000
_cell.length_c   1.000
_cell.angle_alpha   90.00
_cell.angle_beta   90.00
_cell.angle_gamma   90.00
#
_symmetry.space_group_name_H-M   'P 1'
#
loop_
_entity.id
_entity.type
_entity.pdbx_description
1 polymer ?
#
loop_
_entity_poly.entity_id
_entity_poly.type
_entity_poly.pdbx_seq_one_letter_code
_entity_poly.pdbx_strand_id
1 'polypeptide(L)'
;MRKIIGIIILIVALVMGSKLVFDYYSYEVAPVELKFQALWIKDMALLENEKKLPKNWNEISEVKYNLLTENVKKWTKDISAPIVLKKNGTHRLEVTVTDWLENDKHGIVVQYHLIDKTTGDLVSEFGRTFIIENRPQNLKK
;
A
#
# COMPACT_ATOMS: atom_id res chain seq x y z
N MET A 1 11.87 -28.94 36.35
CA MET A 1 11.00 -28.70 35.17
C MET A 1 10.28 -27.34 35.21
N ARG A 2 9.46 -27.01 36.23
CA ARG A 2 8.71 -25.72 36.27
C ARG A 2 9.56 -24.45 36.10
N LYS A 3 10.76 -24.40 36.72
CA LYS A 3 11.70 -23.25 36.57
C LYS A 3 12.24 -23.08 35.15
N ILE A 4 12.52 -24.19 34.45
CA ILE A 4 13.03 -24.18 33.08
C ILE A 4 11.94 -23.67 32.13
N ILE A 5 10.70 -24.12 32.32
CA ILE A 5 9.54 -23.66 31.53
C ILE A 5 9.34 -22.14 31.72
N GLY A 6 9.45 -21.63 32.94
CA GLY A 6 9.35 -20.19 33.21
C GLY A 6 10.41 -19.36 32.48
N ILE A 7 11.66 -19.85 32.46
CA ILE A 7 12.76 -19.19 31.73
C ILE A 7 12.51 -19.21 30.22
N ILE A 8 12.04 -20.32 29.65
CA ILE A 8 11.72 -20.42 28.22
C ILE A 8 10.61 -19.42 27.84
N ILE A 9 9.54 -19.34 28.64
CA ILE A 9 8.45 -18.38 28.41
C ILE A 9 8.98 -16.94 28.45
N LEU A 10 9.83 -16.61 29.41
CA LEU A 10 10.45 -15.28 29.52
C LEU A 10 11.28 -14.94 28.27
N ILE A 11 12.11 -15.88 27.80
CA ILE A 11 12.94 -15.68 26.60
C ILE A 11 12.06 -15.48 25.37
N VAL A 12 11.03 -16.30 25.19
CA VAL A 12 10.10 -16.18 24.06
C VAL A 12 9.35 -14.84 24.10
N ALA A 13 8.89 -14.41 25.27
CA ALA A 13 8.24 -13.11 25.45
C ALA A 13 9.21 -11.95 25.13
N LEU A 14 10.48 -12.05 25.54
CA LEU A 14 11.49 -11.03 25.28
C LEU A 14 11.83 -10.94 23.79
N VAL A 15 12.00 -12.07 23.10
CA VAL A 15 12.22 -12.10 21.64
C VAL A 15 11.04 -11.50 20.88
N MET A 16 9.80 -11.88 21.25
CA MET A 16 8.60 -11.29 20.63
C MET A 16 8.50 -9.79 20.91
N GLY A 17 8.77 -9.36 22.15
CA GLY A 17 8.76 -7.94 22.52
C GLY A 17 9.80 -7.12 21.75
N SER A 18 11.04 -7.61 21.66
CA SER A 18 12.10 -6.95 20.89
C SER A 18 11.75 -6.84 19.41
N LYS A 19 11.14 -7.88 18.83
CA LYS A 19 10.69 -7.83 17.43
C LYS A 19 9.61 -6.76 17.23
N LEU A 20 8.62 -6.67 18.10
CA LEU A 20 7.55 -5.66 18.01
C LEU A 20 8.10 -4.23 18.11
N VAL A 21 9.04 -3.99 19.03
CA VAL A 21 9.70 -2.67 19.17
C VAL A 21 10.53 -2.34 17.94
N PHE A 22 11.27 -3.31 17.42
CA PHE A 22 12.06 -3.13 16.21
C PHE A 22 11.17 -2.83 15.00
N ASP A 23 10.14 -3.62 14.76
CA ASP A 23 9.19 -3.43 13.66
C ASP A 23 8.51 -2.05 13.74
N TYR A 24 8.11 -1.62 14.94
CA TYR A 24 7.55 -0.28 15.18
C TYR A 24 8.55 0.83 14.85
N TYR A 25 9.78 0.74 15.36
CA TYR A 25 10.81 1.76 15.14
C TYR A 25 11.24 1.81 13.67
N SER A 26 11.44 0.65 13.05
CA SER A 26 11.75 0.54 11.63
C SER A 26 10.64 1.13 10.78
N TYR A 27 9.37 0.94 11.14
CA TYR A 27 8.25 1.58 10.45
C TYR A 27 8.28 3.10 10.62
N GLU A 28 8.44 3.63 11.84
CA GLU A 28 8.45 5.08 12.09
C GLU A 28 9.53 5.82 11.29
N VAL A 29 10.73 5.25 11.23
CA VAL A 29 11.87 5.84 10.51
C VAL A 29 11.88 5.51 9.02
N ALA A 30 10.99 4.61 8.55
CA ALA A 30 10.94 4.21 7.15
C ALA A 30 10.66 5.41 6.23
N PRO A 31 11.28 5.44 5.04
CA PRO A 31 10.91 6.35 3.96
C PRO A 31 9.41 6.28 3.63
N VAL A 32 8.85 7.41 3.20
CA VAL A 32 7.41 7.57 2.88
C VAL A 32 6.95 6.52 1.88
N GLU A 33 7.80 6.18 0.93
CA GLU A 33 7.61 5.17 -0.11
C GLU A 33 7.30 3.80 0.45
N LEU A 34 8.11 3.36 1.43
CA LEU A 34 7.98 2.03 2.01
C LEU A 34 6.74 1.96 2.90
N LYS A 35 6.44 3.05 3.62
CA LYS A 35 5.21 3.17 4.39
C LYS A 35 3.99 3.07 3.48
N PHE A 36 3.98 3.85 2.41
CA PHE A 36 2.92 3.81 1.42
C PHE A 36 2.74 2.41 0.84
N GLN A 37 3.83 1.78 0.38
CA GLN A 37 3.78 0.45 -0.20
C GLN A 37 3.22 -0.59 0.77
N ALA A 38 3.66 -0.55 2.03
CA ALA A 38 3.17 -1.45 3.06
C ALA A 38 1.67 -1.24 3.34
N LEU A 39 1.22 0.01 3.45
CA LEU A 39 -0.19 0.35 3.64
C LEU A 39 -1.03 -0.08 2.43
N TRP A 40 -0.52 0.12 1.22
CA TRP A 40 -1.19 -0.23 -0.01
C TRP A 40 -1.35 -1.75 -0.17
N ILE A 41 -0.29 -2.53 0.08
CA ILE A 41 -0.34 -4.01 0.12
C ILE A 41 -1.39 -4.48 1.12
N LYS A 42 -1.37 -3.93 2.33
CA LYS A 42 -2.30 -4.32 3.40
C LYS A 42 -3.75 -4.00 3.05
N ASP A 43 -4.03 -2.81 2.51
CA ASP A 43 -5.38 -2.42 2.09
C ASP A 43 -5.89 -3.32 0.97
N MET A 44 -5.08 -3.58 -0.06
CA MET A 44 -5.48 -4.43 -1.17
C MET A 44 -5.77 -5.87 -0.73
N ALA A 45 -4.94 -6.44 0.16
CA ALA A 45 -5.21 -7.75 0.76
C ALA A 45 -6.51 -7.77 1.59
N LEU A 46 -6.80 -6.69 2.32
CA LEU A 46 -8.04 -6.55 3.07
C LEU A 46 -9.25 -6.51 2.12
N LEU A 47 -9.20 -5.70 1.06
CA LEU A 47 -10.28 -5.59 0.08
C LEU A 47 -10.55 -6.90 -0.65
N GLU A 48 -9.50 -7.66 -0.95
CA GLU A 48 -9.62 -8.99 -1.54
C GLU A 48 -10.30 -9.96 -0.56
N ASN A 49 -9.81 -10.01 0.68
CA ASN A 49 -10.37 -10.89 1.72
C ASN A 49 -11.83 -10.57 2.04
N GLU A 50 -12.19 -9.28 2.06
CA GLU A 50 -13.56 -8.82 2.29
C GLU A 50 -14.43 -8.86 1.02
N LYS A 51 -13.89 -9.33 -0.12
CA LYS A 51 -14.59 -9.39 -1.42
C LYS A 51 -15.20 -8.03 -1.84
N LYS A 52 -14.52 -6.94 -1.51
CA LYS A 52 -14.90 -5.56 -1.86
C LYS A 52 -14.32 -5.10 -3.18
N LEU A 53 -13.41 -5.88 -3.78
CA LEU A 53 -12.89 -5.61 -5.10
C LEU A 53 -13.96 -5.88 -6.19
N PRO A 54 -13.93 -5.14 -7.30
CA PRO A 54 -14.83 -5.37 -8.43
C PRO A 54 -14.77 -6.82 -8.91
N LYS A 55 -15.89 -7.37 -9.40
CA LYS A 55 -15.97 -8.78 -9.85
C LYS A 55 -14.91 -9.14 -10.90
N ASN A 56 -14.53 -8.18 -11.75
CA ASN A 56 -13.58 -8.37 -12.83
C ASN A 56 -12.12 -8.09 -12.44
N TRP A 57 -11.84 -7.90 -11.15
CA TRP A 57 -10.48 -7.60 -10.66
C TRP A 57 -9.46 -8.69 -11.03
N ASN A 58 -9.87 -9.95 -11.01
CA ASN A 58 -9.00 -11.08 -11.35
C ASN A 58 -8.77 -11.24 -12.87
N GLU A 59 -9.38 -10.39 -13.69
CA GLU A 59 -9.23 -10.35 -15.15
C GLU A 59 -8.31 -9.22 -15.64
N ILE A 60 -7.56 -8.59 -14.72
CA ILE A 60 -6.58 -7.55 -15.07
C ILE A 60 -5.37 -8.21 -15.73
N SER A 61 -5.02 -7.77 -16.94
CA SER A 61 -3.82 -8.21 -17.68
C SER A 61 -2.72 -7.15 -17.76
N GLU A 62 -3.09 -5.90 -17.53
CA GLU A 62 -2.22 -4.75 -17.74
C GLU A 62 -2.54 -3.70 -16.66
N VAL A 63 -1.49 -3.05 -16.14
CA VAL A 63 -1.61 -1.91 -15.23
C VAL A 63 -0.89 -0.73 -15.85
N LYS A 64 -1.57 0.42 -15.92
CA LYS A 64 -0.98 1.70 -16.33
C LYS A 64 -0.96 2.65 -15.15
N TYR A 65 0.17 3.30 -14.92
CA TYR A 65 0.33 4.28 -13.84
C TYR A 65 0.29 5.70 -14.37
N ASN A 66 -0.54 6.53 -13.74
CA ASN A 66 -0.62 7.97 -13.98
C ASN A 66 -0.14 8.70 -12.72
N LEU A 67 1.14 9.07 -12.71
CA LEU A 67 1.80 9.68 -11.55
C LEU A 67 1.73 11.20 -11.67
N LEU A 68 0.92 11.87 -10.84
CA LEU A 68 0.55 13.27 -11.06
C LEU A 68 1.54 14.29 -10.49
N THR A 69 2.30 13.94 -9.44
CA THR A 69 3.25 14.86 -8.80
C THR A 69 4.70 14.42 -9.00
N GLU A 70 5.63 15.37 -8.98
CA GLU A 70 7.07 15.07 -9.09
C GLU A 70 7.60 14.25 -7.90
N ASN A 71 7.02 14.41 -6.71
CA ASN A 71 7.41 13.59 -5.57
C ASN A 71 7.01 12.14 -5.84
N VAL A 72 5.72 11.89 -6.13
CA VAL A 72 5.24 10.55 -6.49
C VAL A 72 6.12 9.94 -7.58
N LYS A 73 6.37 10.65 -8.69
CA LYS A 73 7.22 10.17 -9.80
C LYS A 73 8.64 9.77 -9.41
N LYS A 74 9.25 10.43 -8.42
CA LYS A 74 10.61 10.09 -7.98
C LYS A 74 10.66 8.72 -7.36
N TRP A 75 9.59 8.34 -6.68
CA TRP A 75 9.65 7.26 -5.71
C TRP A 75 8.70 6.09 -6.02
N THR A 76 7.74 6.29 -6.92
CA THR A 76 6.90 5.19 -7.46
C THR A 76 7.59 4.36 -8.56
N LYS A 77 8.78 4.74 -9.03
CA LYS A 77 9.52 3.94 -10.03
C LYS A 77 9.77 2.50 -9.59
N ASP A 78 9.88 2.31 -8.27
CA ASP A 78 10.14 1.02 -7.65
C ASP A 78 8.89 0.41 -7.00
N ILE A 79 7.75 1.08 -7.11
CA ILE A 79 6.49 0.66 -6.48
C ILE A 79 5.57 0.06 -7.52
N SER A 80 5.29 -1.23 -7.34
CA SER A 80 4.24 -1.94 -8.05
C SER A 80 2.98 -2.03 -7.18
N ALA A 81 1.83 -1.75 -7.80
CA ALA A 81 0.55 -2.08 -7.24
C ALA A 81 0.51 -3.58 -6.92
N PRO A 82 -0.01 -3.98 -5.75
CA PRO A 82 -0.04 -5.37 -5.29
C PRO A 82 -1.16 -6.14 -6.01
N ILE A 83 -0.99 -6.34 -7.31
CA ILE A 83 -2.01 -6.87 -8.22
C ILE A 83 -1.40 -8.05 -8.98
N VAL A 84 -2.11 -9.17 -8.96
CA VAL A 84 -1.75 -10.35 -9.75
C VAL A 84 -2.25 -10.15 -11.17
N LEU A 85 -1.33 -10.10 -12.13
CA LEU A 85 -1.68 -9.98 -13.55
C LEU A 85 -2.04 -11.35 -14.14
N LYS A 86 -3.12 -11.38 -14.91
CA LYS A 86 -3.55 -12.54 -15.69
C LYS A 86 -3.12 -12.37 -17.15
N LYS A 87 -2.31 -13.29 -17.68
CA LYS A 87 -1.73 -13.23 -19.05
C LYS A 87 -2.78 -12.95 -20.14
N ASN A 88 -3.97 -13.53 -20.01
CA ASN A 88 -5.09 -13.38 -20.96
C ASN A 88 -6.29 -12.62 -20.34
N GLY A 89 -6.02 -11.75 -19.37
CA GLY A 89 -7.06 -10.93 -18.75
C GLY A 89 -7.68 -9.95 -19.77
N THR A 90 -8.98 -9.72 -19.64
CA THR A 90 -9.76 -8.85 -20.53
C THR A 90 -9.77 -7.39 -20.09
N HIS A 91 -9.21 -7.08 -18.92
CA HIS A 91 -9.26 -5.74 -18.35
C HIS A 91 -7.85 -5.11 -18.24
N ARG A 92 -7.83 -3.78 -18.29
CA ARG A 92 -6.69 -2.93 -17.96
C ARG A 92 -7.05 -2.12 -16.73
N LEU A 93 -6.13 -2.03 -15.77
CA LEU A 93 -6.28 -1.14 -14.63
C LEU A 93 -5.45 0.11 -14.83
N GLU A 94 -6.06 1.27 -14.75
CA GLU A 94 -5.36 2.55 -14.70
C GLU A 94 -5.33 3.04 -13.26
N VAL A 95 -4.12 3.28 -12.77
CA VAL A 95 -3.85 3.66 -11.38
C VAL A 95 -3.27 5.06 -11.37
N THR A 96 -4.06 6.02 -10.89
CA THR A 96 -3.61 7.40 -10.72
C THR A 96 -3.14 7.60 -9.30
N VAL A 97 -1.92 8.11 -9.12
CA VAL A 97 -1.32 8.35 -7.81
C VAL A 97 -0.93 9.82 -7.70
N THR A 98 -1.36 10.47 -6.62
CA THR A 98 -1.03 11.87 -6.31
C THR A 98 -0.79 12.06 -4.83
N ASP A 99 0.07 13.02 -4.48
CA ASP A 99 0.16 13.49 -3.10
C ASP A 99 -1.12 14.25 -2.74
N TRP A 100 -1.48 14.19 -1.46
CA TRP A 100 -2.54 14.97 -0.84
C TRP A 100 -1.97 15.63 0.42
N LEU A 101 -2.18 16.93 0.53
CA LEU A 101 -1.70 17.74 1.64
C LEU A 101 -2.83 18.62 2.15
N GLU A 102 -3.24 18.43 3.40
CA GLU A 102 -4.29 19.23 4.03
C GLU A 102 -4.01 19.38 5.54
N ASN A 103 -4.05 20.61 6.07
CA ASN A 103 -3.92 20.90 7.51
C ASN A 103 -2.73 20.17 8.18
N ASP A 104 -1.53 20.28 7.58
CA ASP A 104 -0.29 19.60 7.99
C ASP A 104 -0.30 18.07 7.91
N LYS A 105 -1.40 17.46 7.45
CA LYS A 105 -1.45 16.03 7.12
C LYS A 105 -0.97 15.81 5.71
N HIS A 106 -0.12 14.82 5.55
CA HIS A 106 0.34 14.33 4.26
C HIS A 106 -0.26 12.95 4.03
N GLY A 107 -0.70 12.70 2.80
CA GLY A 107 -1.17 11.41 2.38
C GLY A 107 -0.99 11.22 0.89
N ILE A 108 -1.32 10.02 0.44
CA ILE A 108 -1.30 9.66 -0.97
C ILE A 108 -2.70 9.23 -1.35
N VAL A 109 -3.21 9.81 -2.43
CA VAL A 109 -4.47 9.42 -3.03
C VAL A 109 -4.17 8.51 -4.21
N VAL A 110 -4.81 7.34 -4.21
CA VAL A 110 -4.77 6.37 -5.29
C VAL A 110 -6.17 6.22 -5.85
N GLN A 111 -6.33 6.49 -7.15
CA GLN A 111 -7.56 6.26 -7.88
C GLN A 111 -7.37 5.12 -8.86
N TYR A 112 -8.37 4.25 -8.94
CA TYR A 112 -8.38 3.07 -9.79
C TYR A 112 -9.50 3.20 -10.81
N HIS A 113 -9.16 3.01 -12.08
CA HIS A 113 -10.12 2.90 -13.16
C HIS A 113 -9.93 1.55 -13.84
N LEU A 114 -10.93 0.68 -13.73
CA LEU A 114 -10.91 -0.64 -14.38
C LEU A 114 -11.59 -0.53 -15.73
N ILE A 115 -10.82 -0.72 -16.80
CA ILE A 115 -11.25 -0.54 -18.19
C ILE A 115 -11.37 -1.90 -18.87
N ASP A 116 -12.49 -2.14 -19.55
CA ASP A 116 -12.64 -3.30 -20.45
C ASP A 116 -11.78 -3.06 -21.71
N LYS A 117 -10.87 -3.98 -22.03
CA LYS A 117 -9.93 -3.79 -23.17
C LYS A 117 -10.60 -4.00 -24.53
N THR A 118 -11.73 -4.68 -24.59
CA THR A 118 -12.46 -4.96 -25.82
C THR A 118 -13.35 -3.77 -26.20
N THR A 119 -14.10 -3.22 -25.25
CA THR A 119 -15.01 -2.09 -25.53
C THR A 119 -14.36 -0.73 -25.28
N GLY A 120 -13.36 -0.67 -24.38
CA GLY A 120 -12.76 0.58 -23.92
C GLY A 120 -13.54 1.27 -22.80
N ASP A 121 -14.61 0.65 -22.30
CA ASP A 121 -15.48 1.27 -21.29
C ASP A 121 -14.91 1.16 -19.88
N LEU A 122 -15.22 2.17 -19.06
CA LEU A 122 -15.00 2.13 -17.63
C LEU A 122 -16.01 1.18 -16.98
N VAL A 123 -15.51 0.06 -16.43
CA VAL A 123 -16.30 -0.96 -15.76
C VAL A 123 -16.52 -0.63 -14.29
N SER A 124 -15.50 -0.08 -13.64
CA SER A 124 -15.54 0.26 -12.23
C SER A 124 -14.50 1.31 -11.88
N GLU A 125 -14.80 2.12 -10.88
CA GLU A 125 -13.86 3.07 -10.29
C GLU A 125 -13.91 3.01 -8.76
N PHE A 126 -12.78 3.29 -8.12
CA PHE A 126 -12.75 3.60 -6.69
C PHE A 126 -11.48 4.36 -6.32
N GLY A 127 -11.53 5.03 -5.17
CA GLY A 127 -10.40 5.78 -4.62
C GLY A 127 -10.00 5.29 -3.22
N ARG A 128 -8.73 5.48 -2.88
CA ARG A 128 -8.18 5.27 -1.54
C ARG A 128 -7.29 6.45 -1.17
N THR A 129 -7.33 6.82 0.11
CA THR A 129 -6.43 7.82 0.68
C THR A 129 -5.62 7.15 1.78
N PHE A 130 -4.31 7.19 1.64
CA PHE A 130 -3.36 6.64 2.59
C PHE A 130 -2.73 7.80 3.35
N ILE A 131 -3.10 7.97 4.62
CA ILE A 131 -2.49 8.98 5.47
C ILE A 131 -1.10 8.48 5.88
N ILE A 132 -0.08 9.25 5.55
CA ILE A 132 1.31 8.94 5.89
C ILE A 132 1.77 10.01 6.85
N GLU A 133 1.55 9.75 8.12
CA GLU A 133 2.09 10.57 9.20
C GLU A 133 3.62 10.37 9.19
N ASN A 134 4.32 11.37 8.66
CA ASN A 134 5.62 11.87 9.10
C ASN A 134 6.05 13.01 8.17
N ARG A 135 5.94 14.25 8.66
CA ARG A 135 6.64 15.38 8.05
C ARG A 135 8.09 15.33 8.54
N PRO A 136 9.11 15.35 7.67
CA PRO A 136 10.42 15.78 8.12
C PRO A 136 10.28 17.22 8.61
N GLN A 137 10.61 17.49 9.88
CA GLN A 137 10.49 18.82 10.49
C GLN A 137 11.33 19.92 9.79
N ASN A 138 12.12 19.55 8.78
CA ASN A 138 13.07 20.42 8.09
C ASN A 138 12.51 21.09 6.82
N LEU A 139 11.21 20.97 6.52
CA LEU A 139 10.54 21.78 5.51
C LEU A 139 9.70 22.88 6.16
N LYS A 140 10.35 23.72 6.98
CA LYS A 140 9.87 25.09 7.19
C LYS A 140 10.34 25.89 5.96
N LYS A 141 9.38 26.31 5.14
CA LYS A 141 9.60 27.37 4.14
C LYS A 141 9.93 28.68 4.83
#